data_AF-A0A6P4YUJ0-F1
#
_entry.id   AF-A0A6P4YUJ0-F1
#
_cell.length_a   1.000
_cell.length_b   1.000
_cell.length_c   1.000
_cell.angle_alpha   90.00
_cell.angle_beta   90.00
_cell.angle_gamma   90.00
#
_symmetry.space_group_name_H-M   'P 1'
#
loop_
_entity.id
_entity.type
_entity.pdbx_description
1 polymer ?
#
loop_
_entity_poly.entity_id
_entity_poly.type
_entity_poly.pdbx_seq_one_letter_code
_entity_poly.pdbx_strand_id
1 'polypeptide(L)'
;MLMPEHLDDLYTSKLGDAFKGTEVTGFSNGSIVTDYNVNLAPSSNETAGSLSTALSEAIQDSGGGGAFAFDPSSISVTDVDECASAGANNCHMQATCTNTEGSYTCTCNTGYTDASLTGTKAGSVCEAVRPAASDSNLGVAIGLGVTCGILGIIIIAAVLWYFISYKAKRGSAKITPE
;
A
#
# COMPACT_ATOMS: atom_id res chain seq x y z
N MET A 1 38.93 -15.97 -7.86
CA MET A 1 38.18 -14.93 -7.13
C MET A 1 37.08 -14.47 -8.05
N LEU A 2 35.86 -14.97 -7.87
CA LEU A 2 34.70 -14.39 -8.56
C LEU A 2 34.49 -13.02 -7.94
N MET A 3 34.88 -11.97 -8.66
CA MET A 3 34.45 -10.63 -8.29
C MET A 3 32.93 -10.55 -8.47
N PRO A 4 32.21 -9.76 -7.64
CA PRO A 4 30.76 -9.60 -7.74
C PRO A 4 30.29 -9.29 -9.16
N GLU A 5 31.11 -8.63 -9.98
CA GLU A 5 30.84 -8.35 -11.40
C GLU A 5 30.54 -9.62 -12.24
N HIS A 6 31.25 -10.73 -12.04
CA HIS A 6 30.99 -11.97 -12.78
C HIS A 6 29.72 -12.70 -12.31
N LEU A 7 29.28 -12.45 -11.08
CA LEU A 7 28.08 -13.05 -10.51
C LEU A 7 26.83 -12.27 -10.93
N ASP A 8 26.95 -10.95 -11.01
CA ASP A 8 25.89 -10.07 -11.52
C ASP A 8 25.58 -10.37 -12.99
N ASP A 9 26.60 -10.55 -13.85
CA ASP A 9 26.39 -10.93 -15.26
C ASP A 9 25.70 -12.29 -15.40
N LEU A 10 26.07 -13.24 -14.55
CA LEU A 10 25.52 -14.59 -14.55
C LEU A 10 24.03 -14.61 -14.15
N TYR A 11 23.70 -13.98 -13.02
CA TYR A 11 22.33 -13.93 -12.55
C TYR A 11 21.46 -13.05 -13.44
N THR A 12 22.00 -11.98 -14.02
CA THR A 12 21.31 -11.19 -15.05
C THR A 12 20.98 -12.05 -16.28
N SER A 13 21.90 -12.91 -16.72
CA SER A 13 21.68 -13.79 -17.87
C SER A 13 20.63 -14.89 -17.63
N LYS A 14 20.46 -15.36 -16.39
CA LYS A 14 19.57 -16.48 -16.06
C LYS A 14 18.22 -16.04 -15.50
N LEU A 15 18.19 -14.96 -14.72
CA LEU A 15 17.01 -14.47 -13.99
C LEU A 15 16.42 -13.19 -14.61
N GLY A 16 17.13 -12.53 -15.52
CA GLY A 16 16.65 -11.33 -16.22
C GLY A 16 16.22 -10.21 -15.25
N ASP A 17 15.03 -9.64 -15.47
CA ASP A 17 14.48 -8.54 -14.68
C ASP A 17 14.24 -8.90 -13.19
N ALA A 18 14.24 -10.19 -12.86
CA ALA A 18 14.08 -10.65 -11.49
C ALA A 18 15.33 -10.40 -10.62
N PHE A 19 16.51 -10.25 -11.21
CA PHE A 19 17.75 -10.02 -10.46
C PHE A 19 17.99 -8.52 -10.22
N LYS A 20 18.44 -8.16 -9.00
CA LYS A 20 18.70 -6.76 -8.60
C LYS A 20 20.15 -6.47 -8.18
N GLY A 21 20.98 -7.48 -7.99
CA GLY A 21 22.41 -7.32 -7.65
C GLY A 21 22.88 -8.19 -6.49
N THR A 22 24.19 -8.22 -6.28
CA THR A 22 24.85 -8.99 -5.21
C THR A 22 25.66 -8.11 -4.26
N GLU A 23 25.77 -8.52 -2.99
CA GLU A 23 26.62 -7.87 -1.98
C GLU A 23 27.51 -8.92 -1.30
N VAL A 24 28.82 -8.62 -1.17
CA VAL A 24 29.79 -9.52 -0.51
C VAL A 24 29.79 -9.28 0.99
N THR A 25 29.48 -10.31 1.78
CA THR A 25 29.30 -10.16 3.24
C THR A 25 30.51 -10.66 4.06
N GLY A 26 31.42 -11.45 3.49
CA GLY A 26 32.63 -11.91 4.19
C GLY A 26 33.50 -12.91 3.40
N PHE A 27 34.68 -13.21 3.94
CA PHE A 27 35.60 -14.24 3.45
C PHE A 27 36.07 -15.15 4.58
N SER A 28 36.12 -16.47 4.34
CA SER A 28 36.63 -17.46 5.31
C SER A 28 38.00 -18.02 4.93
N ASN A 29 38.74 -18.59 5.89
CA ASN A 29 40.09 -19.09 5.69
C ASN A 29 40.12 -20.58 5.29
N GLY A 30 41.00 -20.97 4.34
CA GLY A 30 41.23 -22.37 3.93
C GLY A 30 40.78 -22.71 2.49
N SER A 31 39.79 -21.98 1.99
CA SER A 31 39.34 -21.86 0.59
C SER A 31 38.59 -20.53 0.54
N ILE A 32 38.64 -19.77 -0.57
CA ILE A 32 37.89 -18.52 -0.67
C ILE A 32 36.39 -18.86 -0.73
N VAL A 33 35.77 -19.01 0.44
CA VAL A 33 34.32 -19.04 0.61
C VAL A 33 33.89 -17.59 0.67
N THR A 34 32.87 -17.27 -0.12
CA THR A 34 32.35 -15.92 -0.26
C THR A 34 30.84 -16.00 -0.18
N ASP A 35 30.28 -15.30 0.80
CA ASP A 35 28.86 -15.28 1.07
C ASP A 35 28.24 -14.06 0.36
N TYR A 36 27.24 -14.32 -0.48
CA TYR A 36 26.54 -13.29 -1.25
C TYR A 36 25.04 -13.33 -0.98
N ASN A 37 24.43 -12.16 -0.85
CA ASN A 37 22.99 -12.02 -0.91
C ASN A 37 22.55 -11.81 -2.36
N VAL A 38 21.58 -12.59 -2.84
CA VAL A 38 20.97 -12.43 -4.16
C VAL A 38 19.65 -11.70 -3.99
N ASN A 39 19.57 -10.46 -4.45
CA ASN A 39 18.35 -9.66 -4.33
C ASN A 39 17.41 -9.92 -5.50
N LEU A 40 16.17 -10.32 -5.19
CA LEU A 40 15.15 -10.65 -6.17
C LEU A 40 14.08 -9.55 -6.31
N ALA A 41 13.45 -9.47 -7.48
CA ALA A 41 12.37 -8.53 -7.73
C ALA A 41 11.10 -8.91 -6.95
N PRO A 42 10.28 -7.94 -6.50
CA PRO A 42 9.07 -8.23 -5.72
C PRO A 42 8.04 -9.14 -6.41
N SER A 43 8.12 -9.30 -7.73
CA SER A 43 7.23 -10.13 -8.54
C SER A 43 7.84 -11.46 -8.97
N SER A 44 9.06 -11.78 -8.55
CA SER A 44 9.71 -13.06 -8.89
C SER A 44 9.13 -14.20 -8.05
N ASN A 45 9.00 -15.38 -8.65
CA ASN A 45 8.58 -16.60 -7.96
C ASN A 45 9.75 -17.60 -7.86
N GLU A 46 10.96 -17.07 -7.68
CA GLU A 46 12.18 -17.85 -7.59
C GLU A 46 12.35 -18.42 -6.19
N THR A 47 12.97 -19.59 -6.11
CA THR A 47 13.14 -20.38 -4.87
C THR A 47 14.63 -20.58 -4.61
N ALA A 48 15.00 -20.98 -3.39
CA ALA A 48 16.37 -21.35 -3.10
C ALA A 48 16.86 -22.47 -4.04
N GLY A 49 15.95 -23.39 -4.41
CA GLY A 49 16.20 -24.46 -5.37
C GLY A 49 16.43 -23.98 -6.81
N SER A 50 15.71 -22.96 -7.28
CA SER A 50 15.92 -22.42 -8.63
C SER A 50 17.24 -21.65 -8.71
N LEU A 51 17.59 -20.89 -7.66
CA LEU A 51 18.90 -20.22 -7.56
C LEU A 51 20.06 -21.22 -7.46
N SER A 52 19.93 -22.28 -6.67
CA SER A 52 20.96 -23.31 -6.55
C SER A 52 21.20 -24.04 -7.87
N THR A 53 20.13 -24.29 -8.62
CA THR A 53 20.20 -24.93 -9.94
C THR A 53 20.85 -23.99 -10.96
N ALA A 54 20.42 -22.73 -11.03
CA ALA A 54 21.00 -21.73 -11.92
C ALA A 54 22.49 -21.50 -11.65
N LEU A 55 22.89 -21.44 -10.37
CA LEU A 55 24.29 -21.30 -9.97
C LEU A 55 25.12 -22.57 -10.29
N SER A 56 24.54 -23.76 -10.10
CA SER A 56 25.22 -25.02 -10.44
C SER A 56 25.44 -25.17 -11.95
N GLU A 57 24.45 -24.81 -12.77
CA GLU A 57 24.55 -24.82 -14.23
C GLU A 57 25.58 -23.81 -14.74
N ALA A 58 25.58 -22.60 -14.17
CA ALA A 58 26.53 -21.55 -14.48
C ALA A 58 28.00 -21.91 -14.23
N ILE A 59 28.24 -22.60 -13.11
CA ILE A 59 29.58 -23.03 -12.73
C ILE A 59 30.06 -24.16 -13.65
N GLN A 60 29.16 -25.00 -14.17
CA GLN A 60 29.49 -26.05 -15.14
C GLN A 60 29.80 -25.49 -16.54
N ASP A 61 29.11 -24.42 -16.97
CA ASP A 61 29.33 -23.76 -18.27
C ASP A 61 30.63 -22.91 -18.30
N SER A 62 31.17 -22.57 -17.13
CA SER A 62 32.49 -21.95 -16.98
C SER A 62 33.66 -22.89 -17.33
N GLY A 63 33.36 -24.16 -17.65
CA GLY A 63 34.25 -25.07 -18.33
C GLY A 63 35.61 -25.26 -17.69
N GLY A 64 35.74 -25.26 -16.35
CA GLY A 64 36.99 -25.63 -15.63
C GLY A 64 38.31 -25.07 -16.20
N GLY A 65 38.25 -23.95 -16.93
CA GLY A 65 39.33 -23.43 -17.77
C GLY A 65 39.89 -22.10 -17.28
N GLY A 66 39.28 -21.54 -16.23
CA GLY A 66 39.88 -20.50 -15.40
C GLY A 66 40.69 -21.11 -14.25
N ALA A 67 41.58 -20.32 -13.66
CA ALA A 67 42.51 -20.71 -12.58
C ALA A 67 41.84 -21.14 -11.23
N PHE A 68 40.54 -21.40 -11.21
CA PHE A 68 39.75 -21.70 -10.02
C PHE A 68 38.77 -22.84 -10.32
N ALA A 69 38.83 -23.93 -9.55
CA ALA A 69 37.86 -25.01 -9.57
C ALA A 69 36.87 -24.83 -8.40
N PHE A 70 35.58 -24.98 -8.68
CA PHE A 70 34.51 -24.90 -7.69
C PHE A 70 33.94 -26.30 -7.48
N ASP A 71 33.70 -26.67 -6.22
CA ASP A 71 32.98 -27.89 -5.88
C ASP A 71 31.47 -27.57 -5.80
N PRO A 72 30.62 -28.07 -6.72
CA PRO A 72 29.19 -27.81 -6.68
C PRO A 72 28.53 -28.28 -5.38
N SER A 73 29.10 -29.29 -4.70
CA SER A 73 28.59 -29.78 -3.42
C SER A 73 28.91 -28.86 -2.23
N SER A 74 29.80 -27.88 -2.42
CA SER A 74 30.10 -26.84 -1.44
C SER A 74 29.18 -25.62 -1.54
N ILE A 75 28.25 -25.60 -2.51
CA ILE A 75 27.29 -24.53 -2.69
C ILE A 75 26.09 -24.76 -1.76
N SER A 76 25.77 -23.75 -0.96
CA SER A 76 24.56 -23.71 -0.16
C SER A 76 23.79 -22.45 -0.49
N VAL A 77 22.48 -22.60 -0.74
CA VAL A 77 21.55 -21.49 -0.90
C VAL A 77 20.49 -21.65 0.17
N THR A 78 20.31 -20.62 0.98
CA THR A 78 19.31 -20.59 2.04
C THR A 78 18.46 -19.36 1.89
N ASP A 79 17.17 -19.50 2.15
CA ASP A 79 16.25 -18.37 2.29
C ASP A 79 16.67 -17.47 3.46
N VAL A 80 16.66 -16.17 3.24
CA VAL A 80 16.95 -15.18 4.27
C VAL A 80 15.62 -14.78 4.90
N ASP A 81 15.44 -15.03 6.19
CA ASP A 81 14.22 -14.57 6.89
C ASP A 81 14.31 -13.07 7.20
N GLU A 82 13.74 -12.23 6.33
CA GLU A 82 13.75 -10.78 6.55
C GLU A 82 12.85 -10.34 7.71
N CYS A 83 11.95 -11.21 8.18
CA CYS A 83 11.10 -10.95 9.34
C CYS A 83 11.84 -11.22 10.67
N ALA A 84 12.94 -11.97 10.66
CA ALA A 84 13.74 -12.26 11.85
C ALA A 84 14.44 -11.02 12.44
N SER A 85 14.61 -9.96 11.66
CA SER A 85 15.20 -8.69 12.10
C SER A 85 14.41 -7.50 11.61
N ALA A 86 14.13 -6.54 12.50
CA ALA A 86 13.37 -5.33 12.17
C ALA A 86 14.06 -4.42 11.11
N GLY A 87 15.38 -4.57 10.92
CA GLY A 87 16.12 -3.82 9.90
C GLY A 87 16.23 -4.50 8.55
N ALA A 88 15.79 -5.76 8.43
CA ALA A 88 15.89 -6.54 7.19
C ALA A 88 14.63 -6.42 6.31
N ASN A 89 13.55 -5.86 6.84
CA ASN A 89 12.30 -5.64 6.11
C ASN A 89 11.85 -4.17 6.19
N ASN A 90 10.94 -3.79 5.29
CA ASN A 90 10.34 -2.46 5.25
C ASN A 90 8.83 -2.47 5.58
N CYS A 91 8.35 -3.46 6.34
CA CYS A 91 6.96 -3.50 6.76
C CYS A 91 6.63 -2.29 7.66
N HIS A 92 5.41 -1.77 7.56
CA HIS A 92 4.95 -0.73 8.48
C HIS A 92 4.89 -1.27 9.91
N MET A 93 5.08 -0.41 10.92
CA MET A 93 4.96 -0.81 12.33
C MET A 93 3.57 -1.35 12.71
N GLN A 94 2.55 -1.02 11.92
CA GLN A 94 1.18 -1.53 12.05
C GLN A 94 0.88 -2.63 11.02
N ALA A 95 1.91 -3.33 10.54
CA ALA A 95 1.80 -4.51 9.69
C ALA A 95 2.49 -5.72 10.34
N THR A 96 2.01 -6.91 10.01
CA THR A 96 2.65 -8.18 10.34
C THR A 96 3.52 -8.62 9.15
N CYS A 97 4.79 -8.91 9.43
CA CYS A 97 5.73 -9.52 8.48
C CYS A 97 5.53 -11.03 8.46
N THR A 98 5.47 -11.64 7.27
CA THR A 98 5.44 -13.10 7.08
C THR A 98 6.52 -13.49 6.09
N ASN A 99 7.48 -14.31 6.52
CA ASN A 99 8.55 -14.80 5.65
C ASN A 99 7.98 -15.74 4.58
N THR A 100 8.54 -15.68 3.39
CA THR A 100 8.19 -16.53 2.24
C THR A 100 9.48 -16.96 1.54
N GLU A 101 9.48 -18.07 0.81
CA GLU A 101 10.71 -18.45 0.13
C GLU A 101 11.09 -17.40 -0.95
N GLY A 102 12.29 -16.82 -0.82
CA GLY A 102 12.81 -15.79 -1.72
C GLY A 102 12.25 -14.38 -1.49
N SER A 103 11.39 -14.16 -0.48
CA SER A 103 10.84 -12.83 -0.17
C SER A 103 10.11 -12.79 1.17
N TYR A 104 9.36 -11.72 1.44
CA TYR A 104 8.44 -11.65 2.58
C TYR A 104 7.18 -10.90 2.17
N THR A 105 6.10 -11.06 2.93
CA THR A 105 4.86 -10.28 2.77
C THR A 105 4.63 -9.41 4.00
N CYS A 106 4.06 -8.22 3.81
CA CYS A 106 3.61 -7.36 4.91
C CYS A 106 2.10 -7.21 4.80
N THR A 107 1.37 -7.49 5.89
CA THR A 107 -0.08 -7.34 5.94
C THR A 107 -0.45 -6.36 7.02
N CYS A 108 -1.15 -5.27 6.69
CA CYS A 108 -1.62 -4.31 7.68
C CYS A 108 -2.50 -5.00 8.73
N ASN A 109 -2.27 -4.68 10.00
CA ASN A 109 -2.99 -5.24 11.13
C ASN A 109 -4.46 -4.83 11.10
N THR A 110 -5.31 -5.58 11.79
CA THR A 110 -6.73 -5.28 11.89
C THR A 110 -6.97 -3.84 12.36
N GLY A 111 -7.84 -3.11 11.66
CA GLY A 111 -8.09 -1.69 11.90
C GLY A 111 -7.19 -0.75 11.09
N TYR A 112 -6.31 -1.28 10.23
CA TYR A 112 -5.51 -0.51 9.30
C TYR A 112 -5.71 -0.99 7.85
N THR A 113 -5.52 -0.09 6.89
CA THR A 113 -5.54 -0.38 5.45
C THR A 113 -4.22 -0.01 4.80
N ASP A 114 -3.84 -0.76 3.77
CA ASP A 114 -2.66 -0.45 2.97
C ASP A 114 -2.84 0.89 2.23
N ALA A 115 -1.90 1.80 2.45
CA ALA A 115 -1.84 3.11 1.81
C ALA A 115 -0.55 3.30 1.01
N SER A 116 0.17 2.20 0.73
CA SER A 116 1.42 2.19 -0.02
C SER A 116 1.21 2.66 -1.47
N LEU A 117 2.22 3.33 -2.05
CA LEU A 117 2.17 3.80 -3.45
C LEU A 117 2.28 2.64 -4.44
N THR A 118 1.77 2.84 -5.66
CA THR A 118 1.91 1.85 -6.75
C THR A 118 3.38 1.58 -7.04
N GLY A 119 3.79 0.29 -7.02
CA GLY A 119 5.18 -0.12 -7.22
C GLY A 119 6.02 -0.17 -5.93
N THR A 120 5.42 0.15 -4.77
CA THR A 120 6.03 -0.12 -3.45
C THR A 120 5.44 -1.38 -2.83
N LYS A 121 6.14 -1.95 -1.85
CA LYS A 121 5.71 -3.18 -1.18
C LYS A 121 4.41 -2.93 -0.41
N ALA A 122 3.40 -3.76 -0.65
CA ALA A 122 2.14 -3.69 0.09
C ALA A 122 2.39 -3.82 1.60
N GLY A 123 1.66 -3.04 2.41
CA GLY A 123 1.83 -3.02 3.87
C GLY A 123 3.11 -2.33 4.37
N SER A 124 3.84 -1.62 3.50
CA SER A 124 4.93 -0.71 3.90
C SER A 124 4.40 0.62 4.48
N VAL A 125 3.15 0.97 4.15
CA VAL A 125 2.39 2.07 4.76
C VAL A 125 1.01 1.58 5.16
N CYS A 126 0.67 1.69 6.44
CA CYS A 126 -0.66 1.30 6.95
C CYS A 126 -1.33 2.49 7.65
N GLU A 127 -2.51 2.87 7.17
CA GLU A 127 -3.30 3.97 7.73
C GLU A 127 -4.48 3.42 8.54
N ALA A 128 -4.82 4.06 9.66
CA ALA A 128 -5.92 3.61 10.49
C ALA A 128 -7.26 3.77 9.75
N VAL A 129 -8.08 2.72 9.76
CA VAL A 129 -9.44 2.76 9.23
C VAL A 129 -10.26 3.63 10.16
N ARG A 130 -10.43 4.90 9.77
CA ARG A 130 -11.37 5.78 10.48
C ARG A 130 -12.76 5.17 10.33
N PRO A 131 -13.52 4.99 11.42
CA PRO A 131 -14.93 4.65 11.28
C PRO A 131 -15.57 5.72 10.41
N ALA A 132 -16.42 5.31 9.47
CA ALA A 132 -17.20 6.25 8.67
C ALA A 132 -17.83 7.23 9.66
N ALA A 133 -17.42 8.50 9.60
CA ALA A 133 -18.07 9.54 10.36
C ALA A 133 -19.54 9.43 9.98
N SER A 134 -20.39 9.11 10.95
CA SER A 134 -21.81 9.33 10.78
C SER A 134 -21.94 10.84 10.68
N ASP A 135 -21.97 11.36 9.46
CA ASP A 135 -22.36 12.73 9.17
C ASP A 135 -23.84 12.85 9.58
N SER A 136 -24.07 12.97 10.88
CA SER A 136 -25.36 13.20 11.53
C SER A 136 -25.91 14.61 11.23
N ASN A 137 -25.25 15.34 10.32
CA ASN A 137 -25.68 16.64 9.81
C ASN A 137 -26.90 16.57 8.89
N LEU A 138 -27.34 15.38 8.45
CA LEU A 138 -28.57 15.25 7.67
C LEU A 138 -29.83 15.67 8.47
N GLY A 139 -29.80 15.57 9.81
CA GLY A 139 -30.91 16.03 10.67
C GLY A 139 -31.01 17.55 10.82
N VAL A 140 -29.88 18.26 10.74
CA VAL A 140 -29.81 19.72 10.96
C VAL A 140 -30.28 20.48 9.71
N ALA A 141 -29.98 19.98 8.51
CA ALA A 141 -30.38 20.60 7.25
C ALA A 141 -31.92 20.60 7.04
N ILE A 142 -32.59 19.54 7.46
CA ILE A 142 -34.05 19.38 7.31
C ILE A 142 -34.80 20.29 8.30
N GLY A 143 -34.27 20.49 9.51
CA GLY A 143 -34.88 21.34 10.53
C GLY A 143 -34.99 22.82 10.12
N LEU A 144 -33.92 23.39 9.53
CA LEU A 144 -33.89 24.79 9.10
C LEU A 144 -34.83 25.08 7.91
N GLY A 145 -34.98 24.12 6.99
CA GLY A 145 -35.85 24.26 5.82
C GLY A 145 -37.34 24.32 6.17
N VAL A 146 -37.78 23.49 7.11
CA VAL A 146 -39.20 23.42 7.54
C VAL A 146 -39.61 24.66 8.34
N THR A 147 -38.73 25.15 9.23
CA THR A 147 -39.02 26.36 10.01
C THR A 147 -39.14 27.63 9.16
N CYS A 148 -38.30 27.77 8.13
CA CYS A 148 -38.38 28.91 7.20
C CYS A 148 -39.66 28.88 6.35
N GLY A 149 -40.07 27.68 5.88
CA GLY A 149 -41.30 27.53 5.09
C GLY A 149 -42.56 27.89 5.88
N ILE A 150 -42.66 27.45 7.14
CA ILE A 150 -43.82 27.74 8.01
C ILE A 150 -43.91 29.24 8.32
N LEU A 151 -42.79 29.90 8.64
CA LEU A 151 -42.76 31.35 8.87
C LEU A 151 -43.21 32.14 7.64
N GLY A 152 -42.78 31.74 6.44
CA GLY A 152 -43.23 32.35 5.18
C GLY A 152 -44.75 32.23 4.97
N ILE A 153 -45.33 31.06 5.22
CA ILE A 153 -46.78 30.83 5.08
C ILE A 153 -47.57 31.67 6.10
N ILE A 154 -47.09 31.76 7.34
CA ILE A 154 -47.73 32.58 8.39
C ILE A 154 -47.75 34.06 8.00
N ILE A 155 -46.64 34.58 7.46
CA ILE A 155 -46.56 35.97 7.02
C ILE A 155 -47.53 36.23 5.86
N ILE A 156 -47.58 35.34 4.86
CA ILE A 156 -48.50 35.46 3.71
C ILE A 156 -49.96 35.45 4.20
N ALA A 157 -50.31 34.53 5.11
CA ALA A 157 -51.64 34.46 5.68
C ALA A 157 -52.01 35.74 6.45
N ALA A 158 -51.08 36.30 7.22
CA ALA A 158 -51.29 37.55 7.96
C ALA A 158 -51.51 38.74 7.02
N VAL A 159 -50.73 38.84 5.94
CA VAL A 159 -50.89 39.91 4.93
C VAL A 159 -52.24 39.79 4.21
N LEU A 160 -52.64 38.60 3.80
CA LEU A 160 -53.93 38.36 3.16
C LEU A 160 -55.09 38.71 4.11
N TRP A 161 -55.01 38.27 5.36
CA TRP A 161 -56.02 38.60 6.38
C TRP A 161 -56.11 40.12 6.64
N TYR A 162 -54.97 40.80 6.71
CA TYR A 162 -54.91 42.25 6.83
C TYR A 162 -55.59 42.95 5.65
N PHE A 163 -55.29 42.54 4.41
CA PHE A 163 -55.91 43.12 3.20
C PHE A 163 -57.42 42.87 3.12
N ILE A 164 -57.89 41.68 3.49
CA ILE A 164 -59.31 41.34 3.55
C ILE A 164 -60.02 42.23 4.59
N SER A 165 -59.44 42.33 5.80
CA SER A 165 -59.97 43.18 6.87
C SER A 165 -59.95 44.67 6.50
N TYR A 166 -58.90 45.11 5.80
CA TYR A 166 -58.77 46.47 5.30
C TYR A 166 -59.84 46.79 4.25
N LYS A 167 -60.10 45.88 3.29
CA LYS A 167 -61.19 46.02 2.31
C LYS A 167 -62.58 45.99 2.96
N ALA A 168 -62.79 45.14 3.96
CA ALA A 168 -64.06 45.07 4.69
C ALA A 168 -64.39 46.39 5.39
N LYS A 169 -63.40 47.07 5.99
CA LYS A 169 -63.58 48.40 6.60
C LYS A 169 -63.84 49.51 5.58
N ARG A 170 -63.25 49.44 4.37
CA ARG A 170 -63.45 50.44 3.31
C ARG A 170 -64.81 50.33 2.61
N GLY A 171 -65.39 49.12 2.54
CA GLY A 171 -66.69 48.85 1.93
C GLY A 171 -67.90 49.33 2.73
N SER A 172 -67.74 49.75 4.00
CA SER A 172 -68.83 50.24 4.85
C SER A 172 -69.00 51.77 4.84
N ALA A 173 -68.20 52.52 4.08
CA ALA A 173 -68.41 53.96 3.91
C ALA A 173 -69.49 54.24 2.85
N LYS A 174 -70.77 54.11 3.22
CA LYS A 174 -71.91 54.62 2.44
C LYS A 174 -71.97 56.14 2.56
N ILE A 175 -71.85 56.85 1.45
CA ILE A 175 -72.17 58.28 1.33
C ILE A 175 -73.69 58.38 1.16
N THR A 176 -74.36 59.05 2.09
CA THR A 176 -75.80 59.39 2.06
C THR A 176 -76.09 60.47 1.01
N PRO A 177 -77.25 60.44 0.33
CA PRO A 177 -77.63 61.47 -0.63
C PRO A 177 -78.30 62.66 0.08
N GLU A 178 -77.93 63.87 -0.29
CA GLU A 178 -78.75 65.09 -0.23
C GLU A 178 -78.71 65.78 -1.60
#